data_AF-A0A7T7L3M9-F1
#
_entry.id   AF-A0A7T7L3M9-F1
#
_cell.length_a   1.000
_cell.length_b   1.000
_cell.length_c   1.000
_cell.angle_alpha   90.00
_cell.angle_beta   90.00
_cell.angle_gamma   90.00
#
_symmetry.space_group_name_H-M   'P 1'
#
loop_
_entity.id
_entity.type
_entity.pdbx_description
1 polymer ?
#
loop_
_entity_poly.entity_id
_entity_poly.type
_entity_poly.pdbx_seq_one_letter_code
_entity_poly.pdbx_strand_id
1 'polypeptide(L)'
;MSRRRISAFVAALMLASAAPVLLPASSASAAACSSYPSWVAGKSYVTGNIVRYTDGKAYIAEHDNPGYDPTISTWYWEPYACDGGTNPSGFVVSEAQFNQMFPSRNSFYTYSGLKAAMSAYPAFANTGSDTVKKQEAAAFLANVSHETGGLVHIVEQNTANYPHYCDWGQPYGCPAGQAAYYGRGPIQLSWNFNYKAAGDALGIDLLNNPWLVQNDAAVAWKTGLWYWNTQNGPGTMTGHNAMVNQAGFGQTIRSINGSLECDGKNPAQVQSRVNNYQRFTQILGTTTGNNLYC
;
A
#
# COMPACT_ATOMS: atom_id res chain seq x y z
N MET A 1 -68.89 53.25 13.16
CA MET A 1 -67.47 53.66 13.34
C MET A 1 -66.91 52.93 14.55
N SER A 2 -65.64 52.49 14.46
CA SER A 2 -64.79 51.93 15.54
C SER A 2 -64.77 50.40 15.75
N ARG A 3 -63.64 49.85 15.29
CA ARG A 3 -62.73 48.89 15.93
C ARG A 3 -63.24 47.50 16.31
N ARG A 4 -62.65 46.49 15.65
CA ARG A 4 -61.96 45.38 16.34
C ARG A 4 -60.73 44.97 15.54
N ARG A 5 -59.58 45.01 16.23
CA ARG A 5 -58.25 44.61 15.78
C ARG A 5 -58.14 43.08 15.92
N ILE A 6 -57.56 42.41 14.92
CA ILE A 6 -56.97 41.08 15.09
C ILE A 6 -55.53 41.20 14.61
N SER A 7 -54.60 41.14 15.57
CA SER A 7 -53.16 41.11 15.36
C SER A 7 -52.76 39.69 14.98
N ALA A 8 -52.13 39.51 13.82
CA ALA A 8 -51.41 38.28 13.48
C ALA A 8 -49.91 38.54 13.75
N PHE A 9 -49.38 37.85 14.76
CA PHE A 9 -47.95 37.82 15.07
C PHE A 9 -47.21 37.00 14.01
N VAL A 10 -46.28 37.64 13.30
CA VAL A 10 -45.28 36.96 12.46
C VAL A 10 -44.07 36.66 13.36
N ALA A 11 -43.87 35.39 13.69
CA ALA A 11 -42.65 34.93 14.34
C ALA A 11 -41.54 34.75 13.29
N ALA A 12 -40.62 35.70 13.22
CA ALA A 12 -39.38 35.56 12.46
C ALA A 12 -38.39 34.73 13.30
N LEU A 13 -38.20 33.47 12.92
CA LEU A 13 -37.19 32.59 13.50
C LEU A 13 -35.83 32.92 12.87
N MET A 14 -34.98 33.69 13.55
CA MET A 14 -33.58 33.86 13.16
C MET A 14 -32.79 32.60 13.58
N LEU A 15 -32.50 31.72 12.63
CA LEU A 15 -31.50 30.67 12.78
C LEU A 15 -30.11 31.29 12.66
N ALA A 16 -29.44 31.49 13.81
CA ALA A 16 -28.02 31.78 13.85
C ALA A 16 -27.24 30.54 13.38
N SER A 17 -26.68 30.60 12.17
CA SER A 17 -25.73 29.62 11.66
C SER A 17 -24.39 29.77 12.39
N ALA A 18 -24.15 28.92 13.38
CA ALA A 18 -22.81 28.73 13.92
C ALA A 18 -21.99 27.95 12.87
N ALA A 19 -21.12 28.65 12.15
CA ALA A 19 -20.10 28.00 11.31
C ALA A 19 -19.13 27.23 12.24
N PRO A 20 -18.86 25.94 11.99
CA PRO A 20 -17.85 25.22 12.76
C PRO A 20 -16.48 25.82 12.44
N VAL A 21 -15.81 26.34 13.47
CA VAL A 21 -14.40 26.70 13.40
C VAL A 21 -13.61 25.40 13.24
N LEU A 22 -13.15 25.15 12.02
CA LEU A 22 -12.17 24.10 11.73
C LEU A 22 -10.85 24.49 12.40
N LEU A 23 -10.58 23.91 13.57
CA LEU A 23 -9.24 23.94 14.15
C LEU A 23 -8.31 23.13 13.22
N PRO A 24 -7.12 23.63 12.87
CA PRO A 24 -6.17 22.86 12.08
C PRO A 24 -5.81 21.57 12.82
N ALA A 25 -5.93 20.44 12.12
CA ALA A 25 -5.51 19.15 12.64
C ALA A 25 -4.02 19.23 12.99
N SER A 26 -3.69 19.05 14.27
CA SER A 26 -2.32 18.96 14.72
C SER A 26 -1.70 17.73 14.05
N SER A 27 -0.70 17.95 13.18
CA SER A 27 0.14 16.88 12.67
C SER A 27 0.76 16.17 13.88
N ALA A 28 0.41 14.90 14.10
CA ALA A 28 1.06 14.08 15.10
C ALA A 28 2.54 14.00 14.75
N SER A 29 3.38 14.68 15.51
CA SER A 29 4.84 14.56 15.39
C SER A 29 5.21 13.11 15.68
N ALA A 30 6.09 12.52 14.88
CA ALA A 30 6.72 11.26 15.24
C ALA A 30 7.29 11.38 16.67
N ALA A 31 7.12 10.36 17.49
CA ALA A 31 7.67 10.35 18.85
C ALA A 31 9.19 10.49 18.76
N ALA A 32 9.75 11.38 19.58
CA ALA A 32 11.18 11.61 19.59
C ALA A 32 11.93 10.33 20.00
N CYS A 33 13.10 10.05 19.42
CA CYS A 33 13.89 8.85 19.78
C CYS A 33 14.20 8.79 21.28
N SER A 34 14.28 9.95 21.92
CA SER A 34 14.47 10.12 23.36
C SER A 34 13.29 9.62 24.20
N SER A 35 12.12 9.41 23.61
CA SER A 35 10.93 8.93 24.33
C SER A 35 10.91 7.41 24.54
N TYR A 36 11.74 6.64 23.83
CA TYR A 36 11.79 5.19 23.96
C TYR A 36 12.71 4.73 25.11
N PRO A 37 12.35 3.63 25.82
CA PRO A 37 13.17 3.10 26.91
C PRO A 37 14.53 2.63 26.41
N SER A 38 15.58 2.78 27.23
CA SER A 38 16.90 2.23 26.90
C SER A 38 16.86 0.71 26.83
N TRP A 39 17.62 0.14 25.90
CA TRP A 39 17.87 -1.30 25.84
C TRP A 39 18.61 -1.77 27.10
N VAL A 40 18.29 -2.97 27.57
CA VAL A 40 18.83 -3.60 28.76
C VAL A 40 19.27 -5.01 28.38
N ALA A 41 20.55 -5.31 28.62
CA ALA A 41 21.13 -6.62 28.32
C ALA A 41 20.39 -7.75 29.03
N GLY A 42 20.04 -8.81 28.31
CA GLY A 42 19.38 -10.00 28.85
C GLY A 42 17.89 -9.81 29.21
N LYS A 43 17.30 -8.63 28.97
CA LYS A 43 15.86 -8.42 29.08
C LYS A 43 15.16 -8.96 27.83
N SER A 44 14.09 -9.74 28.01
CA SER A 44 13.26 -10.15 26.88
C SER A 44 12.42 -8.99 26.34
N TYR A 45 12.31 -8.91 25.01
CA TYR A 45 11.51 -7.95 24.26
C TYR A 45 10.57 -8.70 23.33
N VAL A 46 9.29 -8.33 23.31
CA VAL A 46 8.35 -8.90 22.35
C VAL A 46 8.42 -8.14 21.03
N THR A 47 8.06 -8.81 19.94
CA THR A 47 7.96 -8.22 18.61
C THR A 47 7.22 -6.88 18.64
N GLY A 48 7.79 -5.84 18.01
CA GLY A 48 7.28 -4.48 17.98
C GLY A 48 7.72 -3.58 19.15
N ASN A 49 8.43 -4.09 20.16
CA ASN A 49 9.05 -3.25 21.18
C ASN A 49 10.12 -2.35 20.55
N ILE A 50 10.10 -1.06 20.90
CA ILE A 50 11.10 -0.08 20.45
C ILE A 50 11.97 0.30 21.65
N VAL A 51 13.30 0.26 21.44
CA VAL A 51 14.30 0.62 22.46
C VAL A 51 15.30 1.60 21.91
N ARG A 52 15.90 2.40 22.78
CA ARG A 52 17.07 3.21 22.47
C ARG A 52 18.34 2.45 22.83
N TYR A 53 19.26 2.29 21.88
CA TYR A 53 20.52 1.58 22.09
C TYR A 53 21.67 2.55 22.40
N THR A 54 22.82 2.01 22.83
CA THR A 54 23.97 2.79 23.31
C THR A 54 24.64 3.63 22.24
N ASP A 55 24.43 3.30 20.96
CA ASP A 55 24.84 4.10 19.80
C ASP A 55 23.97 5.34 19.56
N GLY A 56 22.97 5.57 20.41
CA GLY A 56 22.08 6.72 20.36
C GLY A 56 20.90 6.56 19.40
N LYS A 57 20.78 5.43 18.68
CA LYS A 57 19.68 5.15 17.76
C LYS A 57 18.55 4.38 18.44
N ALA A 58 17.38 4.37 17.81
CA ALA A 58 16.30 3.47 18.21
C ALA A 58 16.31 2.21 17.35
N TYR A 59 15.81 1.11 17.91
CA TYR A 59 15.66 -0.17 17.26
C TYR A 59 14.31 -0.77 17.62
N ILE A 60 13.67 -1.44 16.65
CA ILE A 60 12.41 -2.16 16.84
C ILE A 60 12.68 -3.67 16.79
N ALA A 61 12.11 -4.42 17.74
CA ALA A 61 12.22 -5.86 17.77
C ALA A 61 11.41 -6.47 16.61
N GLU A 62 12.06 -7.14 15.68
CA GLU A 62 11.42 -7.83 14.54
C GLU A 62 10.85 -9.20 14.93
N HIS A 63 11.43 -9.79 15.97
CA HIS A 63 11.04 -11.07 16.56
C HIS A 63 11.13 -11.00 18.08
N ASP A 64 10.45 -11.91 18.78
CA ASP A 64 10.59 -12.07 20.22
C ASP A 64 12.05 -12.34 20.57
N ASN A 65 12.64 -11.39 21.27
CA ASN A 65 14.06 -11.33 21.50
C ASN A 65 14.36 -11.60 22.98
N PRO A 66 15.12 -12.65 23.33
CA PRO A 66 15.51 -12.95 24.71
C PRO A 66 16.60 -12.01 25.30
N GLY A 67 16.84 -10.85 24.68
CA GLY A 67 17.79 -9.83 25.14
C GLY A 67 19.10 -9.78 24.38
N TYR A 68 19.13 -10.28 23.14
CA TYR A 68 20.23 -10.09 22.20
C TYR A 68 20.40 -8.62 21.82
N ASP A 69 21.63 -8.28 21.45
CA ASP A 69 22.08 -6.93 21.17
C ASP A 69 21.58 -6.39 19.81
N PRO A 70 21.00 -5.17 19.77
CA PRO A 70 20.57 -4.46 18.56
C PRO A 70 21.57 -4.34 17.42
N THR A 71 22.87 -4.34 17.71
CA THR A 71 23.92 -4.17 16.69
C THR A 71 24.55 -5.48 16.24
N ILE A 72 24.31 -6.58 16.95
CA ILE A 72 24.89 -7.90 16.64
C ILE A 72 23.92 -8.74 15.80
N SER A 73 22.62 -8.70 16.12
CA SER A 73 21.64 -9.56 15.48
C SER A 73 20.55 -8.77 14.78
N THR A 74 20.78 -8.53 13.49
CA THR A 74 19.77 -7.95 12.58
C THR A 74 18.58 -8.88 12.34
N TRP A 75 18.61 -10.11 12.86
CA TRP A 75 17.44 -10.98 12.91
C TRP A 75 16.46 -10.57 14.01
N TYR A 76 16.94 -9.99 15.12
CA TYR A 76 16.05 -9.60 16.21
C TYR A 76 15.70 -8.12 16.18
N TRP A 77 16.53 -7.29 15.56
CA TRP A 77 16.41 -5.84 15.62
C TRP A 77 16.57 -5.20 14.25
N GLU A 78 15.63 -4.30 13.92
CA GLU A 78 15.77 -3.35 12.82
C GLU A 78 16.03 -1.96 13.39
N PRO A 79 16.93 -1.16 12.80
CA PRO A 79 17.02 0.25 13.12
C PRO A 79 15.66 0.94 12.91
N TYR A 80 15.21 1.71 13.90
CA TYR A 80 13.93 2.41 13.88
C TYR A 80 14.14 3.91 13.71
N ALA A 81 13.52 4.47 12.68
CA ALA A 81 13.48 5.90 12.45
C ALA A 81 12.54 6.60 13.44
N CYS A 82 13.09 7.54 14.18
CA CYS A 82 12.35 8.51 15.00
C CYS A 82 12.92 9.92 14.72
N ASP A 83 12.24 10.97 15.16
CA ASP A 83 12.60 12.38 14.86
C ASP A 83 12.68 12.74 13.36
N GLY A 84 11.91 12.07 12.49
CA GLY A 84 11.96 12.33 11.04
C GLY A 84 13.29 11.92 10.38
N GLY A 85 14.09 11.08 11.06
CA GLY A 85 15.29 10.47 10.47
C GLY A 85 14.96 9.46 9.37
N THR A 86 15.85 9.34 8.39
CA THR A 86 15.73 8.39 7.29
C THR A 86 15.92 6.95 7.79
N ASN A 87 15.04 6.04 7.39
CA ASN A 87 15.09 4.63 7.78
C ASN A 87 16.40 4.00 7.24
N PRO A 88 17.26 3.38 8.07
CA PRO A 88 18.56 2.87 7.63
C PRO A 88 18.50 1.75 6.58
N SER A 89 17.33 1.11 6.41
CA SER A 89 17.05 0.13 5.35
C SER A 89 16.63 0.75 4.01
N GLY A 90 16.47 2.08 3.94
CA GLY A 90 16.05 2.82 2.74
C GLY A 90 14.55 2.73 2.41
N PHE A 91 13.83 1.74 2.92
CA PHE A 91 12.38 1.61 2.73
C PHE A 91 11.60 2.21 3.91
N VAL A 92 10.50 2.92 3.64
CA VAL A 92 9.69 3.61 4.66
C VAL A 92 8.70 2.72 5.42
N VAL A 93 8.68 1.42 5.13
CA VAL A 93 7.87 0.40 5.82
C VAL A 93 8.83 -0.61 6.45
N SER A 94 8.81 -0.76 7.77
CA SER A 94 9.59 -1.79 8.47
C SER A 94 9.00 -3.19 8.29
N GLU A 95 9.77 -4.23 8.59
CA GLU A 95 9.24 -5.60 8.56
C GLU A 95 8.07 -5.79 9.53
N ALA A 96 8.17 -5.21 10.74
CA ALA A 96 7.10 -5.23 11.73
C ALA A 96 5.81 -4.57 11.22
N GLN A 97 5.92 -3.44 10.52
CA GLN A 97 4.76 -2.78 9.90
C GLN A 97 4.18 -3.62 8.77
N PHE A 98 5.02 -4.23 7.93
CA PHE A 98 4.57 -5.15 6.88
C PHE A 98 3.82 -6.36 7.49
N ASN A 99 4.34 -6.95 8.58
CA ASN A 99 3.69 -8.04 9.31
C ASN A 99 2.34 -7.59 9.91
N GLN A 100 2.25 -6.36 10.43
CA GLN A 100 0.99 -5.79 10.93
C GLN A 100 -0.04 -5.55 9.81
N MET A 101 0.42 -5.14 8.63
CA MET A 101 -0.43 -4.96 7.45
C MET A 101 -1.00 -6.29 6.94
N PHE A 102 -0.19 -7.37 7.00
CA PHE A 102 -0.49 -8.67 6.42
C PHE A 102 -0.32 -9.84 7.41
N PRO A 103 -1.16 -9.92 8.45
CA PRO A 103 -1.01 -10.91 9.52
C PRO A 103 -1.32 -12.35 9.08
N SER A 104 -2.12 -12.52 8.02
CA SER A 104 -2.56 -13.84 7.52
C SER A 104 -1.93 -14.19 6.17
N ARG A 105 -0.88 -13.49 5.74
CA ARG A 105 -0.30 -13.70 4.41
C ARG A 105 0.20 -15.13 4.22
N ASN A 106 0.15 -15.58 2.97
CA ASN A 106 0.89 -16.75 2.54
C ASN A 106 2.40 -16.50 2.71
N SER A 107 3.14 -17.50 3.20
CA SER A 107 4.59 -17.42 3.44
C SER A 107 5.41 -17.15 2.17
N PHE A 108 4.83 -17.38 0.98
CA PHE A 108 5.37 -16.96 -0.31
C PHE A 108 5.71 -15.46 -0.34
N TYR A 109 4.84 -14.61 0.22
CA TYR A 109 5.03 -13.16 0.20
C TYR A 109 5.94 -12.71 1.35
N THR A 110 7.24 -12.70 1.10
CA THR A 110 8.24 -12.27 2.08
C THR A 110 8.50 -10.76 1.99
N TYR A 111 8.79 -10.14 3.14
CA TYR A 111 9.23 -8.75 3.21
C TYR A 111 10.59 -8.55 2.53
N SER A 112 11.51 -9.51 2.72
CA SER A 112 12.81 -9.53 2.01
C SER A 112 12.65 -9.60 0.49
N GLY A 113 11.66 -10.36 -0.02
CA GLY A 113 11.32 -10.40 -1.44
C GLY A 113 10.86 -9.05 -1.98
N LEU A 114 10.01 -8.32 -1.22
CA LEU A 114 9.60 -6.96 -1.57
C LEU A 114 10.80 -6.02 -1.62
N LYS A 115 11.62 -5.99 -0.56
CA LYS A 115 12.82 -5.13 -0.50
C LYS A 115 13.78 -5.41 -1.66
N ALA A 116 14.03 -6.67 -1.98
CA ALA A 116 14.90 -7.04 -3.10
C ALA A 116 14.34 -6.54 -4.45
N ALA A 117 13.03 -6.63 -4.65
CA ALA A 117 12.36 -6.20 -5.87
C ALA A 117 12.38 -4.67 -6.08
N MET A 118 12.42 -3.88 -5.00
CA MET A 118 12.44 -2.41 -5.08
C MET A 118 13.61 -1.85 -5.87
N SER A 119 14.74 -2.58 -5.95
CA SER A 119 15.90 -2.18 -6.77
C SER A 119 15.57 -2.03 -8.25
N ALA A 120 14.53 -2.70 -8.76
CA ALA A 120 14.05 -2.54 -10.13
C ALA A 120 13.37 -1.19 -10.39
N TYR A 121 12.92 -0.51 -9.33
CA TYR A 121 12.19 0.76 -9.39
C TYR A 121 12.66 1.71 -8.27
N PRO A 122 13.88 2.28 -8.37
CA PRO A 122 14.50 3.03 -7.26
C PRO A 122 13.77 4.32 -6.84
N ALA A 123 12.83 4.80 -7.66
CA ALA A 123 11.98 5.95 -7.34
C ALA A 123 10.78 5.60 -6.44
N PHE A 124 10.34 4.33 -6.45
CA PHE A 124 9.20 3.84 -5.67
C PHE A 124 9.43 4.04 -4.18
N ALA A 125 8.47 4.68 -3.51
CA ALA A 125 8.52 5.01 -2.08
C ALA A 125 9.80 5.75 -1.66
N ASN A 126 10.45 6.43 -2.62
CA ASN A 126 11.70 7.16 -2.42
C ASN A 126 11.67 8.55 -3.08
N THR A 127 10.52 8.99 -3.58
CA THR A 127 10.33 10.29 -4.24
C THR A 127 9.45 11.20 -3.37
N GLY A 128 9.83 12.49 -3.26
CA GLY A 128 9.10 13.48 -2.48
C GLY A 128 9.45 13.49 -0.99
N SER A 129 8.58 14.08 -0.16
CA SER A 129 8.73 14.10 1.29
C SER A 129 8.47 12.72 1.91
N ASP A 130 8.89 12.50 3.15
CA ASP A 130 8.63 11.23 3.84
C ASP A 130 7.13 10.93 3.99
N THR A 131 6.30 11.97 4.08
CA THR A 131 4.84 11.84 4.01
C THR A 131 4.41 11.21 2.68
N VAL A 132 4.91 11.71 1.55
CA VAL A 132 4.58 11.21 0.20
C VAL A 132 5.12 9.79 0.00
N LYS A 133 6.35 9.52 0.45
CA LYS A 133 6.94 8.16 0.37
C LYS A 133 6.09 7.14 1.13
N LYS A 134 5.66 7.48 2.36
CA LYS A 134 4.78 6.62 3.17
C LYS A 134 3.39 6.47 2.56
N GLN A 135 2.84 7.54 1.99
CA GLN A 135 1.58 7.50 1.27
C GLN A 135 1.66 6.55 0.07
N GLU A 136 2.70 6.66 -0.75
CA GLU A 136 2.90 5.79 -1.89
C GLU A 136 3.04 4.31 -1.46
N ALA A 137 3.88 4.04 -0.47
CA ALA A 137 4.06 2.67 0.05
C ALA A 137 2.73 2.10 0.58
N ALA A 138 1.97 2.87 1.37
CA ALA A 138 0.66 2.47 1.86
C ALA A 138 -0.33 2.24 0.71
N ALA A 139 -0.33 3.10 -0.32
CA ALA A 139 -1.24 2.99 -1.46
C ALA A 139 -0.97 1.75 -2.31
N PHE A 140 0.30 1.46 -2.60
CA PHE A 140 0.70 0.23 -3.28
C PHE A 140 0.27 -1.00 -2.48
N LEU A 141 0.68 -1.08 -1.21
CA LEU A 141 0.37 -2.24 -0.36
C LEU A 141 -1.13 -2.41 -0.10
N ALA A 142 -1.90 -1.32 -0.02
CA ALA A 142 -3.36 -1.39 0.16
C ALA A 142 -4.08 -1.98 -1.06
N ASN A 143 -3.65 -1.60 -2.26
CA ASN A 143 -4.15 -2.21 -3.49
C ASN A 143 -3.72 -3.68 -3.59
N VAL A 144 -2.47 -4.00 -3.28
CA VAL A 144 -1.99 -5.38 -3.21
C VAL A 144 -2.82 -6.21 -2.22
N SER A 145 -3.12 -5.65 -1.05
CA SER A 145 -4.00 -6.28 -0.06
C SER A 145 -5.39 -6.55 -0.62
N HIS A 146 -5.93 -5.65 -1.44
CA HIS A 146 -7.23 -5.83 -2.07
C HIS A 146 -7.21 -6.95 -3.11
N GLU A 147 -6.23 -6.94 -4.02
CA GLU A 147 -6.12 -7.94 -5.11
C GLU A 147 -5.95 -9.38 -4.60
N THR A 148 -5.29 -9.54 -3.45
CA THR A 148 -4.81 -10.85 -2.97
C THR A 148 -5.51 -11.34 -1.71
N GLY A 149 -6.51 -10.60 -1.21
CA GLY A 149 -7.15 -10.89 0.08
C GLY A 149 -6.18 -10.79 1.25
N GLY A 150 -5.33 -9.76 1.27
CA GLY A 150 -4.31 -9.55 2.30
C GLY A 150 -3.10 -10.48 2.14
N LEU A 151 -2.66 -10.70 0.89
CA LEU A 151 -1.56 -11.61 0.52
C LEU A 151 -1.83 -13.08 0.88
N VAL A 152 -3.09 -13.47 1.10
CA VAL A 152 -3.47 -14.87 1.33
C VAL A 152 -3.35 -15.66 0.03
N HIS A 153 -3.72 -15.06 -1.09
CA HIS A 153 -3.78 -15.72 -2.39
C HIS A 153 -2.58 -15.37 -3.27
N ILE A 154 -1.94 -16.41 -3.83
CA ILE A 154 -0.85 -16.26 -4.83
C ILE A 154 -1.41 -16.23 -6.25
N VAL A 155 -2.51 -16.94 -6.48
CA VAL A 155 -3.15 -17.12 -7.77
C VAL A 155 -4.63 -16.76 -7.69
N GLU A 156 -5.23 -16.41 -8.82
CA GLU A 156 -6.67 -16.23 -8.95
C GLU A 156 -7.41 -17.49 -8.49
N GLN A 157 -8.47 -17.32 -7.70
CA GLN A 157 -9.19 -18.43 -7.09
C GLN A 157 -10.22 -19.08 -8.01
N ASN A 158 -10.85 -18.31 -8.91
CA ASN A 158 -11.84 -18.84 -9.82
C ASN A 158 -11.18 -19.49 -11.05
N THR A 159 -10.84 -20.77 -10.93
CA THR A 159 -10.14 -21.52 -12.00
C THR A 159 -10.94 -21.63 -13.30
N ALA A 160 -12.27 -21.47 -13.25
CA ALA A 160 -13.11 -21.43 -14.45
C ALA A 160 -12.77 -20.25 -15.37
N ASN A 161 -12.22 -19.16 -14.82
CA ASN A 161 -11.83 -17.98 -15.59
C ASN A 161 -10.48 -18.14 -16.31
N TYR A 162 -9.66 -19.13 -15.95
CA TYR A 162 -8.27 -19.20 -16.42
C TYR A 162 -8.12 -19.16 -17.96
N PRO A 163 -8.99 -19.81 -18.76
CA PRO A 163 -8.92 -19.75 -20.23
C PRO A 163 -9.28 -18.39 -20.84
N HIS A 164 -9.80 -17.42 -20.06
CA HIS A 164 -10.20 -16.11 -20.56
C HIS A 164 -9.03 -15.17 -20.86
N TYR A 165 -7.90 -15.36 -20.19
CA TYR A 165 -6.77 -14.41 -20.20
C TYR A 165 -5.79 -14.60 -21.36
N CYS A 166 -6.24 -15.20 -22.45
CA CYS A 166 -5.47 -15.37 -23.66
C CYS A 166 -6.06 -14.52 -24.78
N ASP A 167 -5.38 -13.42 -25.12
CA ASP A 167 -5.70 -12.62 -26.30
C ASP A 167 -4.98 -13.20 -27.53
N TRP A 168 -5.73 -13.95 -28.36
CA TRP A 168 -5.27 -14.50 -29.63
C TRP A 168 -5.04 -13.45 -30.73
N GLY A 169 -5.48 -12.20 -30.51
CA GLY A 169 -5.18 -11.08 -31.40
C GLY A 169 -3.73 -10.61 -31.30
N GLN A 170 -2.99 -11.02 -30.26
CA GLN A 170 -1.57 -10.71 -30.12
C GLN A 170 -0.73 -11.56 -31.07
N PRO A 171 0.27 -10.97 -31.78
CA PRO A 171 1.08 -11.71 -32.75
C PRO A 171 1.94 -12.82 -32.14
N TYR A 172 2.23 -12.74 -30.84
CA TYR A 172 2.95 -13.77 -30.08
C TYR A 172 2.03 -14.82 -29.45
N GLY A 173 0.71 -14.66 -29.55
CA GLY A 173 -0.28 -15.60 -29.03
C GLY A 173 -0.10 -15.93 -27.55
N CYS A 174 -0.30 -17.21 -27.22
CA CYS A 174 -0.33 -17.74 -25.86
C CYS A 174 0.56 -18.98 -25.75
N PRO A 175 1.90 -18.84 -25.86
CA PRO A 175 2.81 -19.98 -25.98
C PRO A 175 2.84 -20.89 -24.74
N ALA A 176 2.62 -20.36 -23.54
CA ALA A 176 2.47 -21.16 -22.32
C ALA A 176 1.11 -21.92 -22.23
N GLY A 177 0.19 -21.69 -23.17
CA GLY A 177 -1.14 -22.30 -23.22
C GLY A 177 -2.28 -21.28 -22.98
N GLN A 178 -3.47 -21.58 -23.50
CA GLN A 178 -4.64 -20.70 -23.40
C GLN A 178 -5.03 -20.36 -21.95
N ALA A 179 -4.90 -21.32 -21.03
CA ALA A 179 -5.27 -21.16 -19.62
C ALA A 179 -4.08 -20.80 -18.72
N ALA A 180 -2.99 -20.25 -19.26
CA ALA A 180 -1.75 -20.03 -18.52
C ALA A 180 -1.57 -18.61 -17.95
N TYR A 181 -2.39 -17.63 -18.35
CA TYR A 181 -2.19 -16.20 -18.03
C TYR A 181 -3.22 -15.62 -17.06
N TYR A 182 -3.78 -16.46 -16.19
CA TYR A 182 -4.61 -16.05 -15.07
C TYR A 182 -3.86 -15.19 -14.05
N GLY A 183 -4.60 -14.57 -13.13
CA GLY A 183 -4.05 -13.65 -12.14
C GLY A 183 -3.04 -14.31 -11.20
N ARG A 184 -1.84 -13.72 -11.08
CA ARG A 184 -0.80 -14.14 -10.12
C ARG A 184 -0.12 -12.98 -9.41
N GLY A 185 0.37 -13.26 -8.21
CA GLY A 185 1.23 -12.35 -7.45
C GLY A 185 0.49 -11.14 -6.90
N PRO A 186 1.23 -10.12 -6.42
CA PRO A 186 0.70 -9.06 -5.58
C PRO A 186 -0.31 -8.13 -6.28
N ILE A 187 -0.25 -8.04 -7.61
CA ILE A 187 -1.21 -7.24 -8.42
C ILE A 187 -2.15 -8.12 -9.26
N GLN A 188 -2.15 -9.45 -9.01
CA GLN A 188 -2.91 -10.41 -9.81
C GLN A 188 -2.67 -10.24 -11.33
N LEU A 189 -1.39 -10.19 -11.74
CA LEU A 189 -0.97 -10.01 -13.14
C LEU A 189 -1.71 -11.02 -14.03
N SER A 190 -2.47 -10.50 -14.99
CA SER A 190 -3.37 -11.27 -15.85
C SER A 190 -3.21 -10.85 -17.30
N TRP A 191 -3.56 -11.72 -18.25
CA TRP A 191 -3.44 -11.55 -19.71
C TRP A 191 -2.04 -11.72 -20.30
N ASN A 192 -1.94 -12.53 -21.36
CA ASN A 192 -0.69 -12.78 -22.11
C ASN A 192 0.08 -11.51 -22.48
N PHE A 193 -0.60 -10.44 -22.88
CA PHE A 193 0.05 -9.18 -23.22
C PHE A 193 0.70 -8.47 -22.02
N ASN A 194 0.12 -8.58 -20.83
CA ASN A 194 0.74 -8.02 -19.61
C ASN A 194 1.92 -8.87 -19.15
N TYR A 195 1.83 -10.21 -19.24
CA TYR A 195 2.98 -11.08 -18.98
C TYR A 195 4.13 -10.78 -19.94
N LYS A 196 3.84 -10.55 -21.24
CA LYS A 196 4.85 -10.12 -22.22
C LYS A 196 5.47 -8.77 -21.84
N ALA A 197 4.65 -7.75 -21.59
CA ALA A 197 5.14 -6.41 -21.29
C ALA A 197 5.94 -6.33 -19.98
N ALA A 198 5.49 -7.03 -18.93
CA ALA A 198 6.22 -7.15 -17.67
C ALA A 198 7.54 -7.90 -17.87
N GLY A 199 7.51 -9.00 -18.63
CA GLY A 199 8.69 -9.78 -18.91
C GLY A 199 9.78 -9.00 -19.66
N ASP A 200 9.38 -8.26 -20.70
CA ASP A 200 10.28 -7.39 -21.45
C ASP A 200 10.92 -6.31 -20.57
N ALA A 201 10.14 -5.66 -19.72
CA ALA A 201 10.62 -4.59 -18.85
C ALA A 201 11.57 -5.09 -17.75
N LEU A 202 11.36 -6.32 -17.27
CA LEU A 202 12.13 -6.92 -16.17
C LEU A 202 13.30 -7.79 -16.65
N GLY A 203 13.39 -8.08 -17.96
CA GLY A 203 14.36 -9.01 -18.52
C GLY A 203 14.11 -10.47 -18.11
N ILE A 204 12.84 -10.87 -17.95
CA ILE A 204 12.42 -12.19 -17.50
C ILE A 204 11.37 -12.72 -18.48
N ASP A 205 11.54 -13.92 -19.04
CA ASP A 205 10.57 -14.47 -20.00
C ASP A 205 9.29 -14.98 -19.31
N LEU A 206 8.41 -14.04 -18.95
CA LEU A 206 7.14 -14.30 -18.30
C LEU A 206 6.05 -14.73 -19.29
N LEU A 207 6.22 -14.51 -20.60
CA LEU A 207 5.27 -14.98 -21.60
C LEU A 207 5.36 -16.51 -21.76
N ASN A 208 6.58 -17.06 -21.89
CA ASN A 208 6.74 -18.51 -22.01
C ASN A 208 6.77 -19.22 -20.65
N ASN A 209 7.07 -18.51 -19.56
CA ASN A 209 7.09 -19.07 -18.21
C ASN A 209 6.31 -18.21 -17.19
N PRO A 210 4.98 -18.08 -17.34
CA PRO A 210 4.15 -17.25 -16.46
C PRO A 210 4.10 -17.76 -15.02
N TRP A 211 4.40 -19.04 -14.77
CA TRP A 211 4.42 -19.62 -13.43
C TRP A 211 5.54 -19.07 -12.53
N LEU A 212 6.55 -18.39 -13.07
CA LEU A 212 7.54 -17.70 -12.24
C LEU A 212 6.89 -16.71 -11.27
N VAL A 213 5.79 -16.06 -11.67
CA VAL A 213 5.07 -15.08 -10.82
C VAL A 213 4.41 -15.73 -9.60
N GLN A 214 4.18 -17.04 -9.60
CA GLN A 214 3.64 -17.78 -8.43
C GLN A 214 4.68 -18.65 -7.72
N ASN A 215 5.88 -18.82 -8.31
CA ASN A 215 6.91 -19.72 -7.80
C ASN A 215 8.15 -18.98 -7.27
N ASP A 216 8.35 -17.72 -7.68
CA ASP A 216 9.44 -16.86 -7.22
C ASP A 216 8.88 -15.54 -6.65
N ALA A 217 9.07 -15.34 -5.34
CA ALA A 217 8.55 -14.20 -4.62
C ALA A 217 9.13 -12.86 -5.11
N ALA A 218 10.41 -12.83 -5.50
CA ALA A 218 11.04 -11.61 -5.99
C ALA A 218 10.51 -11.26 -7.38
N VAL A 219 10.27 -12.25 -8.25
CA VAL A 219 9.60 -12.04 -9.54
C VAL A 219 8.18 -11.52 -9.33
N ALA A 220 7.42 -12.11 -8.41
CA ALA A 220 6.07 -11.64 -8.08
C ALA A 220 6.06 -10.18 -7.62
N TRP A 221 6.96 -9.79 -6.71
CA TRP A 221 7.04 -8.40 -6.28
C TRP A 221 7.48 -7.45 -7.39
N LYS A 222 8.41 -7.87 -8.26
CA LYS A 222 8.83 -7.08 -9.42
C LYS A 222 7.67 -6.83 -10.39
N THR A 223 6.77 -7.79 -10.61
CA THR A 223 5.60 -7.57 -11.49
C THR A 223 4.61 -6.59 -10.87
N GLY A 224 4.40 -6.64 -9.55
CA GLY A 224 3.59 -5.64 -8.84
C GLY A 224 4.16 -4.23 -8.97
N LEU A 225 5.47 -4.08 -8.72
CA LEU A 225 6.15 -2.80 -8.86
C LEU A 225 6.20 -2.33 -10.31
N TRP A 226 6.38 -3.22 -11.29
CA TRP A 226 6.30 -2.90 -12.70
C TRP A 226 4.96 -2.26 -13.04
N TYR A 227 3.85 -2.88 -12.63
CA TYR A 227 2.53 -2.33 -12.89
C TYR A 227 2.39 -0.93 -12.28
N TRP A 228 2.69 -0.82 -10.98
CA TRP A 228 2.56 0.42 -10.21
C TRP A 228 3.32 1.61 -10.81
N ASN A 229 4.54 1.36 -11.28
CA ASN A 229 5.46 2.41 -11.72
C ASN A 229 5.34 2.74 -13.21
N THR A 230 4.78 1.84 -14.03
CA THR A 230 4.84 1.98 -15.50
C THR A 230 3.49 1.93 -16.21
N GLN A 231 2.45 1.38 -15.58
CA GLN A 231 1.17 1.13 -16.25
C GLN A 231 0.10 2.14 -15.83
N ASN A 232 -0.62 2.66 -16.83
CA ASN A 232 -1.80 3.49 -16.60
C ASN A 232 -3.08 2.66 -16.45
N GLY A 233 -3.07 1.40 -16.89
CA GLY A 233 -4.26 0.54 -16.95
C GLY A 233 -5.46 1.28 -17.59
N PRO A 234 -6.67 1.21 -17.00
CA PRO A 234 -7.83 1.96 -17.48
C PRO A 234 -7.86 3.42 -17.00
N GLY A 235 -6.83 3.89 -16.29
CA GLY A 235 -6.66 5.28 -15.87
C GLY A 235 -5.84 6.12 -16.86
N THR A 236 -5.38 7.27 -16.40
CA THR A 236 -4.62 8.24 -17.22
C THR A 236 -3.19 8.49 -16.72
N MET A 237 -2.81 7.85 -15.62
CA MET A 237 -1.48 7.97 -15.01
C MET A 237 -1.11 6.70 -14.25
N THR A 238 0.17 6.53 -13.93
CA THR A 238 0.65 5.40 -13.13
C THR A 238 0.27 5.56 -11.66
N GLY A 239 0.24 4.46 -10.91
CA GLY A 239 0.03 4.50 -9.45
C GLY A 239 1.11 5.34 -8.76
N HIS A 240 2.37 5.21 -9.19
CA HIS A 240 3.48 6.04 -8.72
C HIS A 240 3.19 7.54 -8.91
N ASN A 241 2.87 7.96 -10.12
CA ASN A 241 2.63 9.38 -10.42
C ASN A 241 1.37 9.91 -9.74
N ALA A 242 0.34 9.09 -9.55
CA ALA A 242 -0.86 9.47 -8.81
C ALA A 242 -0.53 9.88 -7.36
N MET A 243 0.40 9.16 -6.72
CA MET A 243 0.82 9.44 -5.35
C MET A 243 1.87 10.55 -5.27
N VAL A 244 2.91 10.49 -6.09
CA VAL A 244 4.01 11.49 -6.08
C VAL A 244 3.51 12.88 -6.45
N ASN A 245 2.63 13.00 -7.44
CA ASN A 245 2.06 14.28 -7.86
C ASN A 245 0.82 14.70 -7.05
N GLN A 246 0.49 13.94 -5.99
CA GLN A 246 -0.65 14.21 -5.11
C GLN A 246 -1.99 14.32 -5.86
N ALA A 247 -2.16 13.57 -6.95
CA ALA A 247 -3.42 13.47 -7.67
C ALA A 247 -4.49 12.73 -6.85
N GLY A 248 -4.05 11.78 -6.00
CA GLY A 248 -4.86 11.13 -4.98
C GLY A 248 -5.00 9.61 -5.17
N PHE A 249 -5.31 8.92 -4.06
CA PHE A 249 -5.42 7.45 -4.03
C PHE A 249 -6.45 6.90 -5.02
N GLY A 250 -7.54 7.64 -5.30
CA GLY A 250 -8.56 7.23 -6.27
C GLY A 250 -8.02 7.05 -7.69
N GLN A 251 -6.97 7.78 -8.09
CA GLN A 251 -6.31 7.55 -9.38
C GLN A 251 -5.58 6.22 -9.43
N THR A 252 -5.04 5.75 -8.30
CA THR A 252 -4.41 4.42 -8.22
C THR A 252 -5.44 3.31 -8.42
N ILE A 253 -6.63 3.45 -7.81
CA ILE A 253 -7.76 2.54 -8.00
C ILE A 253 -8.17 2.54 -9.47
N ARG A 254 -8.30 3.73 -10.08
CA ARG A 254 -8.66 3.88 -11.48
C ARG A 254 -7.67 3.20 -12.41
N SER A 255 -6.37 3.33 -12.14
CA SER A 255 -5.33 2.73 -12.97
C SER A 255 -5.17 1.22 -12.77
N ILE A 256 -5.71 0.64 -11.69
CA ILE A 256 -5.64 -0.81 -11.45
C ILE A 256 -6.90 -1.51 -11.98
N ASN A 257 -8.09 -1.00 -11.64
CA ASN A 257 -9.36 -1.65 -12.02
C ASN A 257 -10.51 -0.67 -12.26
N GLY A 258 -10.20 0.56 -12.68
CA GLY A 258 -11.19 1.63 -12.83
C GLY A 258 -12.29 1.37 -13.87
N SER A 259 -12.06 0.50 -14.85
CA SER A 259 -13.08 0.12 -15.82
C SER A 259 -14.25 -0.63 -15.18
N LEU A 260 -14.01 -1.33 -14.06
CA LEU A 260 -15.01 -2.14 -13.35
C LEU A 260 -15.45 -1.52 -12.00
N GLU A 261 -14.63 -0.69 -11.37
CA GLU A 261 -14.90 -0.19 -10.01
C GLU A 261 -15.33 1.27 -9.94
N CYS A 262 -14.63 2.15 -10.66
CA CYS A 262 -14.83 3.60 -10.57
C CYS A 262 -16.13 4.08 -11.23
N ASP A 263 -16.45 5.36 -11.05
CA ASP A 263 -17.59 6.05 -11.63
C ASP A 263 -18.93 5.43 -11.21
N GLY A 264 -18.97 4.95 -9.95
CA GLY A 264 -20.15 4.35 -9.33
C GLY A 264 -20.43 2.89 -9.71
N LYS A 265 -19.55 2.24 -10.48
CA LYS A 265 -19.75 0.85 -10.94
C LYS A 265 -19.65 -0.18 -9.81
N ASN A 266 -18.69 0.00 -8.91
CA ASN A 266 -18.57 -0.87 -7.74
C ASN A 266 -18.10 -0.09 -6.48
N PRO A 267 -19.00 0.71 -5.88
CA PRO A 267 -18.65 1.53 -4.71
C PRO A 267 -18.14 0.71 -3.51
N ALA A 268 -18.59 -0.54 -3.38
CA ALA A 268 -18.16 -1.43 -2.30
C ALA A 268 -16.67 -1.81 -2.43
N GLN A 269 -16.19 -2.11 -3.64
CA GLN A 269 -14.77 -2.43 -3.86
C GLN A 269 -13.88 -1.21 -3.72
N VAL A 270 -14.31 -0.05 -4.24
CA VAL A 270 -13.60 1.22 -4.02
C VAL A 270 -13.47 1.49 -2.51
N GLN A 271 -14.56 1.34 -1.74
CA GLN A 271 -14.52 1.53 -0.29
C GLN A 271 -13.59 0.52 0.40
N SER A 272 -13.56 -0.74 -0.05
CA SER A 272 -12.63 -1.76 0.47
C SER A 272 -11.16 -1.36 0.29
N ARG A 273 -10.78 -0.84 -0.89
CA ARG A 273 -9.43 -0.30 -1.14
C ARG A 273 -9.12 0.89 -0.24
N VAL A 274 -10.07 1.83 -0.12
CA VAL A 274 -9.91 3.03 0.73
C VAL A 274 -9.73 2.63 2.20
N ASN A 275 -10.49 1.64 2.70
CA ASN A 275 -10.34 1.13 4.07
C ASN A 275 -8.93 0.56 4.31
N ASN A 276 -8.40 -0.23 3.37
CA ASN A 276 -7.03 -0.75 3.46
C ASN A 276 -6.01 0.39 3.48
N TYR A 277 -6.16 1.39 2.60
CA TYR A 277 -5.25 2.53 2.52
C TYR A 277 -5.26 3.37 3.79
N GLN A 278 -6.44 3.67 4.33
CA GLN A 278 -6.59 4.37 5.61
C GLN A 278 -5.91 3.60 6.74
N ARG A 279 -6.13 2.28 6.84
CA ARG A 279 -5.47 1.44 7.85
C ARG A 279 -3.94 1.47 7.69
N PHE A 280 -3.44 1.39 6.47
CA PHE A 280 -1.99 1.32 6.23
C PHE A 280 -1.29 2.66 6.45
N THR A 281 -1.92 3.78 6.08
CA THR A 281 -1.40 5.11 6.42
C THR A 281 -1.36 5.35 7.93
N GLN A 282 -2.32 4.84 8.69
CA GLN A 282 -2.28 4.86 10.16
C GLN A 282 -1.10 4.06 10.72
N ILE A 283 -0.86 2.83 10.23
CA ILE A 283 0.29 2.00 10.63
C ILE A 283 1.62 2.72 10.36
N LEU A 284 1.72 3.46 9.25
CA LEU A 284 2.93 4.21 8.90
C LEU A 284 3.06 5.58 9.60
N GLY A 285 2.03 6.00 10.35
CA GLY A 285 1.98 7.32 10.98
C GLY A 285 2.03 8.44 9.94
N THR A 286 1.25 8.32 8.86
CA THR A 286 1.11 9.35 7.81
C THR A 286 -0.36 9.68 7.54
N THR A 287 -0.63 10.69 6.73
CA THR A 287 -1.99 11.07 6.32
C THR A 287 -2.35 10.45 4.97
N THR A 288 -3.66 10.36 4.67
CA THR A 288 -4.14 9.80 3.40
C THR A 288 -3.97 10.73 2.20
N GLY A 289 -3.84 12.02 2.44
CA GLY A 289 -4.03 13.04 1.39
C GLY A 289 -5.50 13.15 0.98
N ASN A 290 -5.74 13.79 -0.17
CA ASN A 290 -7.07 14.06 -0.72
C ASN A 290 -7.43 13.08 -1.86
N ASN A 291 -8.66 13.19 -2.39
CA ASN A 291 -9.14 12.46 -3.58
C ASN A 291 -8.97 10.93 -3.46
N LEU A 292 -9.51 10.37 -2.37
CA LEU A 292 -9.37 8.94 -2.07
C LEU A 292 -10.21 8.03 -2.96
N TYR A 293 -11.26 8.58 -3.55
CA TYR A 293 -12.26 7.84 -4.29
C TYR A 293 -12.14 8.09 -5.79
N CYS A 294 -12.65 7.11 -6.53
CA CYS A 294 -13.07 7.19 -7.92
C CYS A 294 -14.47 6.54 -7.98
#